data_AF-A0A533SED4-F1
#
_entry.id   AF-A0A533SED4-F1
#
_cell.length_a   1.000
_cell.length_b   1.000
_cell.length_c   1.000
_cell.angle_alpha   90.00
_cell.angle_beta   90.00
_cell.angle_gamma   90.00
#
_symmetry.space_group_name_H-M   'P 1'
#
loop_
_entity.id
_entity.type
_entity.pdbx_description
1 polymer ?
#
loop_
_entity_poly.entity_id
_entity_poly.type
_entity_poly.pdbx_seq_one_letter_code
_entity_poly.pdbx_strand_id
1 'polypeptide(L)'
;MRARDEESLLGCLHPRQICWLLAVWRGNKPTAWIESMEIKAWDGFLALIRSMDLCCSYETPTGRVFVQGATLAEAPEGVTGLMFVPEHRWNDVLRGGVPCDFDHLDPRAPLAEPRANLHSFIQAYVARTIDDLVDAMRARETHD
;
A
#
# COMPACT_ATOMS: atom_id res chain seq x y z
N MET A 1 -6.26 17.77 4.17
CA MET A 1 -5.07 18.09 3.34
C MET A 1 -5.47 19.23 2.41
N ARG A 2 -4.65 20.27 2.23
CA ARG A 2 -5.02 21.39 1.32
C ARG A 2 -4.66 20.98 -0.11
N ALA A 3 -5.43 21.42 -1.12
CA ALA A 3 -5.23 21.07 -2.53
C ALA A 3 -3.79 21.31 -3.07
N ARG A 4 -3.02 22.24 -2.47
CA ARG A 4 -1.60 22.47 -2.80
C ARG A 4 -0.68 21.30 -2.43
N ASP A 5 -1.01 20.54 -1.41
CA ASP A 5 -0.19 19.43 -0.93
C ASP A 5 -0.35 18.21 -1.86
N GLU A 6 -1.54 18.03 -2.44
CA GLU A 6 -1.85 16.96 -3.39
C GLU A 6 -1.17 17.18 -4.76
N GLU A 7 -1.21 18.41 -5.30
CA GLU A 7 -0.51 18.73 -6.55
C GLU A 7 1.01 18.57 -6.41
N SER A 8 1.57 19.00 -5.27
CA SER A 8 2.99 18.81 -4.96
C SER A 8 3.37 17.33 -4.90
N LEU A 9 2.48 16.48 -4.36
CA LEU A 9 2.69 15.04 -4.26
C LEU A 9 2.62 14.35 -5.63
N LEU A 10 1.65 14.72 -6.46
CA LEU A 10 1.55 14.20 -7.82
C LEU A 10 2.81 14.54 -8.64
N GLY A 11 3.43 15.69 -8.37
CA GLY A 11 4.73 16.06 -8.94
C GLY A 11 5.90 15.13 -8.56
N CYS A 12 5.77 14.34 -7.49
CA CYS A 12 6.77 13.36 -7.06
C CYS A 12 6.59 11.98 -7.70
N LEU A 13 5.51 11.77 -8.46
CA LEU A 13 5.22 10.53 -9.17
C LEU A 13 5.56 10.67 -10.65
N HIS A 14 6.03 9.58 -11.26
CA HIS A 14 6.14 9.54 -12.71
C HIS A 14 4.72 9.65 -13.31
N PRO A 15 4.49 10.42 -14.40
CA PRO A 15 3.15 10.59 -14.98
C PRO A 15 2.41 9.27 -15.27
N ARG A 16 3.15 8.23 -15.69
CA ARG A 16 2.64 6.87 -15.86
C ARG A 16 2.00 6.30 -14.57
N GLN A 17 2.65 6.49 -13.43
CA GLN A 17 2.17 6.02 -12.14
C GLN A 17 0.90 6.77 -11.72
N ILE A 18 0.82 8.07 -11.98
CA ILE A 18 -0.40 8.88 -11.76
C ILE A 18 -1.55 8.31 -12.60
N CYS A 19 -1.33 8.07 -13.90
CA CYS A 19 -2.34 7.48 -14.77
C CYS A 19 -2.79 6.10 -14.27
N TRP A 20 -1.88 5.27 -13.77
CA TRP A 20 -2.23 3.96 -13.20
C TRP A 20 -3.04 4.08 -11.92
N LEU A 21 -2.68 4.98 -11.00
CA LEU A 21 -3.46 5.24 -9.78
C LEU A 21 -4.89 5.67 -10.12
N LEU A 22 -5.04 6.62 -11.04
CA LEU A 22 -6.35 7.06 -11.51
C LEU A 22 -7.14 5.94 -12.19
N ALA A 23 -6.48 5.09 -12.98
CA ALA A 23 -7.11 3.94 -13.60
C ALA A 23 -7.62 2.92 -12.56
N VAL A 24 -6.83 2.65 -11.51
CA VAL A 24 -7.24 1.78 -10.40
C VAL A 24 -8.43 2.38 -9.66
N TRP A 25 -8.35 3.67 -9.31
CA TRP A 25 -9.42 4.37 -8.62
C TRP A 25 -10.74 4.39 -9.40
N ARG A 26 -10.67 4.52 -10.72
CA ARG A 26 -11.85 4.44 -11.60
C ARG A 26 -12.31 3.01 -11.88
N GLY A 27 -11.62 1.98 -11.37
CA GLY A 27 -11.94 0.58 -11.62
C GLY A 27 -11.58 0.08 -13.01
N ASN A 28 -10.76 0.84 -13.77
CA ASN A 28 -10.31 0.48 -15.12
C ASN A 28 -9.07 -0.43 -15.11
N LYS A 29 -8.39 -0.53 -13.96
CA LYS A 29 -7.26 -1.43 -13.74
C LYS A 29 -7.40 -2.06 -12.36
N PRO A 30 -7.11 -3.36 -12.18
CA PRO A 30 -7.24 -3.99 -10.86
C PRO A 30 -6.19 -3.45 -9.88
N THR A 31 -4.94 -3.31 -10.33
CA THR A 31 -3.82 -2.89 -9.49
C THR A 31 -2.83 -1.99 -10.22
N ALA A 32 -2.06 -1.20 -9.48
CA ALA A 32 -0.95 -0.38 -9.96
C ALA A 32 0.31 -0.68 -9.16
N TRP A 33 1.46 -0.72 -9.84
CA TRP A 33 2.77 -0.83 -9.21
C TRP A 33 3.48 0.51 -9.26
N ILE A 34 3.81 1.03 -8.09
CA ILE A 34 4.57 2.27 -7.91
C ILE A 34 6.02 1.87 -7.67
N GLU A 35 6.88 2.17 -8.64
CA GLU A 35 8.25 1.65 -8.71
C GLU A 35 9.27 2.53 -7.96
N SER A 36 8.93 3.81 -7.78
CA SER A 36 9.90 4.85 -7.47
C SER A 36 9.27 6.02 -6.73
N MET A 37 8.69 5.79 -5.55
CA MET A 37 8.19 6.85 -4.68
C MET A 37 9.32 7.42 -3.82
N GLU A 38 9.57 8.73 -3.85
CA GLU A 38 10.56 9.34 -2.96
C GLU A 38 10.14 9.21 -1.49
N ILE A 39 11.08 8.82 -0.61
CA ILE A 39 10.81 8.67 0.83
C ILE A 39 10.20 9.92 1.48
N LYS A 40 10.63 11.12 1.05
CA LYS A 40 10.11 12.40 1.56
C LYS A 40 8.64 12.66 1.20
N ALA A 41 8.14 12.00 0.16
CA ALA A 41 6.75 12.11 -0.31
C ALA A 41 5.88 10.96 0.21
N TRP A 42 6.43 10.00 0.95
CA TRP A 42 5.74 8.78 1.36
C TRP A 42 4.49 9.04 2.19
N ASP A 43 4.58 9.88 3.22
CA ASP A 43 3.44 10.16 4.10
C ASP A 43 2.29 10.82 3.34
N GLY A 44 2.61 11.73 2.44
CA GLY A 44 1.61 12.36 1.58
C GLY A 44 1.01 11.36 0.57
N PHE A 45 1.80 10.39 0.10
CA PHE A 45 1.30 9.31 -0.76
C PHE A 45 0.31 8.42 -0.01
N LEU A 46 0.63 8.01 1.21
CA LEU A 46 -0.32 7.26 2.04
C LEU A 46 -1.59 8.07 2.31
N ALA A 47 -1.48 9.38 2.52
CA ALA A 47 -2.63 10.26 2.66
C ALA A 47 -3.49 10.32 1.37
N LEU A 48 -2.86 10.34 0.19
CA LEU A 48 -3.55 10.30 -1.10
C LEU A 48 -4.27 8.96 -1.32
N ILE A 49 -3.59 7.84 -1.08
CA ILE A 49 -4.20 6.50 -1.17
C ILE A 49 -5.45 6.42 -0.29
N ARG A 50 -5.38 6.98 0.92
CA ARG A 50 -6.53 7.05 1.83
C ARG A 50 -7.65 7.95 1.32
N SER A 51 -7.33 9.14 0.81
CA SER A 51 -8.36 10.07 0.29
C SER A 51 -9.07 9.51 -0.95
N MET A 52 -8.38 8.67 -1.72
CA MET A 52 -8.93 7.97 -2.88
C MET A 52 -9.67 6.67 -2.51
N ASP A 53 -9.74 6.31 -1.23
CA ASP A 53 -10.27 5.02 -0.76
C ASP A 53 -9.64 3.82 -1.48
N LEU A 54 -8.31 3.83 -1.57
CA LEU A 54 -7.51 2.76 -2.14
C LEU A 54 -6.79 1.97 -1.05
N CYS A 55 -6.43 0.74 -1.40
CA CYS A 55 -5.52 -0.09 -0.63
C CYS A 55 -4.09 0.05 -1.18
N CYS A 56 -3.10 -0.05 -0.30
CA CYS A 56 -1.69 -0.05 -0.66
C CYS A 56 -0.95 -1.18 0.06
N SER A 57 0.02 -1.83 -0.59
CA SER A 57 0.96 -2.75 0.05
C SER A 57 2.39 -2.33 -0.23
N TYR A 58 3.26 -2.39 0.77
CA TYR A 58 4.68 -2.09 0.63
C TYR A 58 5.55 -3.00 1.50
N GLU A 59 6.81 -3.19 1.10
CA GLU A 59 7.76 -4.01 1.85
C GLU A 59 8.43 -3.22 2.99
N THR A 60 8.79 -3.94 4.04
CA THR A 60 9.64 -3.49 5.14
C THR A 60 10.79 -4.49 5.31
N PRO A 61 11.82 -4.19 6.11
CA PRO A 61 12.91 -5.15 6.35
C PRO A 61 12.47 -6.48 6.97
N THR A 62 11.29 -6.55 7.60
CA THR A 62 10.82 -7.70 8.39
C THR A 62 9.54 -8.33 7.85
N GLY A 63 8.96 -7.77 6.79
CA GLY A 63 7.72 -8.28 6.21
C GLY A 63 7.06 -7.26 5.27
N ARG A 64 5.74 -7.32 5.17
CA ARG A 64 4.95 -6.48 4.26
C ARG A 64 3.80 -5.84 4.98
N VAL A 65 3.56 -4.56 4.70
CA VAL A 65 2.44 -3.81 5.28
C VAL A 65 1.38 -3.60 4.22
N PHE A 66 0.13 -3.79 4.60
CA PHE A 66 -1.07 -3.44 3.85
C PHE A 66 -1.79 -2.29 4.54
N VAL A 67 -2.23 -1.31 3.77
CA VAL A 67 -2.97 -0.13 4.19
C VAL A 67 -4.31 -0.12 3.48
N GLN A 68 -5.40 0.12 4.20
CA GLN A 68 -6.74 0.29 3.67
C GLN A 68 -7.20 1.75 3.79
N GLY A 69 -7.80 2.28 2.72
CA GLY A 69 -8.18 3.70 2.62
C GLY A 69 -9.33 4.11 3.53
N ALA A 70 -10.43 3.35 3.55
CA ALA A 70 -11.58 3.60 4.43
C ALA A 70 -11.47 2.92 5.79
N THR A 71 -10.68 3.47 6.73
CA THR A 71 -10.94 3.36 8.19
C THR A 71 -9.95 4.21 9.00
N LEU A 72 -10.17 5.52 8.99
CA LEU A 72 -9.59 6.43 9.99
C LEU A 72 -10.55 7.58 10.34
N ALA A 73 -11.48 7.94 9.44
CA ALA A 73 -12.53 8.91 9.75
C ALA A 73 -13.59 8.37 10.72
N GLU A 74 -13.77 7.04 10.79
CA GLU A 74 -14.73 6.35 11.66
C GLU A 74 -14.06 5.35 12.61
N ALA A 75 -12.74 5.18 12.52
CA ALA A 75 -12.02 4.26 13.39
C ALA A 75 -11.81 4.92 14.76
N PRO A 76 -12.10 4.23 15.88
CA PRO A 76 -11.73 4.71 17.21
C PRO A 76 -10.24 5.07 17.26
N GLU A 77 -9.85 6.03 18.11
CA GLU A 77 -8.44 6.36 18.32
C GLU A 77 -7.61 5.08 18.52
N GLY A 78 -6.71 4.84 17.58
CA GLY A 78 -5.88 3.64 17.57
C GLY A 78 -6.58 2.40 17.03
N VAL A 79 -7.36 2.47 15.95
CA VAL A 79 -7.52 1.35 15.01
C VAL A 79 -7.16 1.88 13.63
N THR A 80 -6.02 1.47 13.11
CA THR A 80 -5.61 1.79 11.75
C THR A 80 -5.96 0.60 10.87
N GLY A 81 -6.54 0.83 9.69
CA GLY A 81 -6.71 -0.17 8.63
C GLY A 81 -5.35 -0.62 8.08
N LEU A 82 -4.51 -1.15 8.96
CA LEU A 82 -3.14 -1.55 8.73
C LEU A 82 -3.02 -3.03 9.06
N MET A 83 -2.46 -3.78 8.11
CA MET A 83 -2.11 -5.17 8.31
C MET A 83 -0.63 -5.33 8.00
N PHE A 84 0.01 -6.30 8.62
CA PHE A 84 1.44 -6.57 8.56
C PHE A 84 1.60 -8.07 8.53
N VAL A 85 2.26 -8.54 7.48
CA VAL A 85 2.57 -9.95 7.29
C VAL A 85 4.07 -10.10 7.49
N PRO A 86 4.52 -10.76 8.57
CA PRO A 86 5.93 -11.08 8.74
C PRO A 86 6.47 -11.90 7.57
N GLU A 87 7.72 -11.69 7.18
CA GLU A 87 8.32 -12.34 6.02
C GLU A 87 8.20 -13.88 6.04
N HIS A 88 8.37 -14.49 7.22
CA HIS A 88 8.28 -15.95 7.37
C HIS A 88 6.87 -16.53 7.15
N ARG A 89 5.82 -15.69 7.17
CA ARG A 89 4.42 -16.05 6.91
C ARG A 89 3.99 -15.75 5.48
N TRP A 90 4.82 -15.04 4.71
CA TRP A 90 4.44 -14.59 3.38
C TRP A 90 4.15 -15.75 2.41
N ASN A 91 4.95 -16.81 2.47
CA ASN A 91 4.72 -18.02 1.67
C ASN A 91 3.35 -18.69 1.92
N ASP A 92 2.80 -18.57 3.13
CA ASP A 92 1.48 -19.10 3.46
C ASP A 92 0.39 -18.29 2.73
N VAL A 93 0.55 -16.96 2.69
CA VAL A 93 -0.34 -16.03 1.96
C VAL A 93 -0.32 -16.34 0.46
N LEU A 94 0.85 -16.59 -0.11
CA LEU A 94 0.98 -16.91 -1.53
C LEU A 94 0.28 -18.20 -1.94
N ARG A 95 0.29 -19.22 -1.08
CA ARG A 95 -0.26 -20.57 -1.36
C ARG A 95 -1.79 -20.66 -1.31
N GLY A 96 -2.48 -19.52 -1.30
CA GLY A 96 -3.94 -19.50 -1.19
C GLY A 96 -4.45 -19.64 0.24
N GLY A 97 -3.56 -19.67 1.24
CA GLY A 97 -3.95 -19.39 2.61
C GLY A 97 -4.42 -17.94 2.67
N VAL A 98 -5.74 -17.71 2.64
CA VAL A 98 -6.27 -16.48 3.20
C VAL A 98 -5.82 -16.50 4.66
N PRO A 99 -5.15 -15.47 5.19
CA PRO A 99 -5.04 -15.33 6.63
C PRO A 99 -6.47 -15.18 7.16
N CYS A 100 -7.11 -16.28 7.54
CA CYS A 100 -8.43 -16.27 8.14
C CYS A 100 -8.41 -15.49 9.46
N ASP A 101 -7.23 -15.39 10.06
CA ASP A 101 -6.88 -14.49 11.14
C ASP A 101 -5.81 -13.53 10.62
N PHE A 102 -6.23 -12.45 9.97
CA PHE A 102 -5.46 -11.21 10.11
C PHE A 102 -5.61 -10.82 11.58
N ASP A 103 -4.78 -11.41 12.45
CA ASP A 103 -4.68 -10.94 13.83
C ASP A 103 -4.59 -9.42 13.74
N HIS A 104 -5.54 -8.75 14.40
CA HIS A 104 -5.52 -7.31 14.58
C HIS A 104 -4.12 -6.96 15.07
N LEU A 105 -3.27 -6.49 14.15
CA LEU A 105 -1.98 -5.99 14.56
C LEU A 105 -2.24 -4.84 15.47
N ASP A 106 -1.45 -4.79 16.53
CA ASP A 106 -1.46 -3.68 17.45
C ASP A 106 -1.52 -2.40 16.62
N PRO A 107 -2.66 -1.68 16.64
CA PRO A 107 -2.82 -0.47 15.86
C PRO A 107 -1.90 0.67 16.35
N ARG A 108 -1.14 0.40 17.42
CA ARG A 108 -0.05 1.21 17.98
C ARG A 108 1.34 0.75 17.53
N ALA A 109 1.47 -0.35 16.79
CA ALA A 109 2.72 -0.65 16.11
C ALA A 109 3.00 0.52 15.15
N PRO A 110 4.14 1.22 15.30
CA PRO A 110 4.46 2.30 14.38
C PRO A 110 4.41 1.75 12.96
N LEU A 111 3.87 2.54 12.02
CA LEU A 111 3.96 2.23 10.59
C LEU A 111 5.39 1.79 10.31
N ALA A 112 5.58 0.49 10.06
CA ALA A 112 6.91 -0.04 9.88
C ALA A 112 7.55 0.67 8.70
N GLU A 113 8.78 1.16 8.90
CA GLU A 113 9.44 1.99 7.90
C GLU A 113 9.51 1.24 6.58
N PRO A 114 9.08 1.87 5.48
CA PRO A 114 9.12 1.24 4.17
C PRO A 114 10.57 0.94 3.82
N ARG A 115 10.80 -0.22 3.22
CA ARG A 115 12.10 -0.56 2.67
C ARG A 115 12.36 0.35 1.47
N ALA A 116 13.27 1.30 1.65
CA ALA A 116 13.78 2.09 0.53
C ALA A 116 14.85 1.29 -0.23
N ASN A 117 14.86 1.40 -1.55
CA ASN A 117 15.95 0.89 -2.37
C ASN A 117 17.21 1.77 -2.22
N LEU A 118 18.31 1.36 -2.86
CA LEU A 118 19.61 2.06 -2.83
C LEU A 118 19.55 3.55 -3.22
N HIS A 119 18.45 4.01 -3.81
CA HIS A 119 18.24 5.38 -4.26
C HIS A 119 17.15 6.12 -3.45
N SER A 120 16.84 5.66 -2.24
CA SER A 120 15.83 6.27 -1.35
C SER A 120 14.40 6.29 -1.93
N PHE A 121 14.09 5.35 -2.83
CA PHE A 121 12.73 5.17 -3.34
C PHE A 121 12.05 3.95 -2.73
N ILE A 122 10.75 4.07 -2.54
CA ILE A 122 9.85 3.06 -2.01
C ILE A 122 9.04 2.48 -3.16
N GLN A 123 8.78 1.18 -3.05
CA GLN A 123 7.90 0.47 -3.97
C GLN A 123 6.59 0.10 -3.28
N ALA A 124 5.49 0.20 -4.01
CA ALA A 124 4.17 -0.10 -3.48
C ALA A 124 3.23 -0.67 -4.54
N TYR A 125 2.42 -1.65 -4.15
CA TYR A 125 1.22 -2.04 -4.89
C TYR A 125 0.05 -1.20 -4.44
N VAL A 126 -0.83 -0.84 -5.36
CA VAL A 126 -2.07 -0.12 -5.07
C VAL A 126 -3.23 -0.84 -5.73
N ALA A 127 -4.34 -0.99 -5.04
CA ALA A 127 -5.56 -1.59 -5.56
C ALA A 127 -6.79 -0.96 -4.88
N ARG A 128 -8.00 -1.39 -5.26
CA ARG A 128 -9.22 -0.97 -4.55
C ARG A 128 -9.52 -1.86 -3.33
N THR A 129 -9.01 -3.08 -3.32
CA THR A 129 -9.23 -4.05 -2.24
C THR A 129 -7.91 -4.73 -1.85
N ILE A 130 -7.86 -5.29 -0.63
CA ILE A 130 -6.71 -6.08 -0.19
C ILE A 130 -6.60 -7.37 -1.01
N ASP A 131 -7.73 -7.98 -1.38
CA ASP A 131 -7.75 -9.19 -2.21
C ASP A 131 -7.08 -8.94 -3.56
N ASP A 132 -7.41 -7.82 -4.23
CA ASP A 132 -6.76 -7.42 -5.49
C ASP A 132 -5.24 -7.23 -5.32
N LEU A 133 -4.77 -6.70 -4.18
CA LEU A 133 -3.35 -6.57 -3.88
C LEU A 133 -2.68 -7.95 -3.77
N VAL A 134 -3.26 -8.83 -2.95
CA VAL A 134 -2.73 -10.18 -2.71
C VAL A 134 -2.68 -10.96 -4.01
N ASP A 135 -3.72 -10.91 -4.83
CA ASP A 135 -3.77 -11.61 -6.10
C ASP A 135 -2.75 -11.07 -7.10
N ALA A 136 -2.55 -9.75 -7.17
CA ALA A 136 -1.50 -9.17 -8.00
C ALA A 136 -0.09 -9.56 -7.55
N MET A 137 0.14 -9.65 -6.24
CA MET A 137 1.43 -10.06 -5.69
C MET A 137 1.70 -11.55 -5.95
N ARG A 138 0.68 -12.42 -5.80
CA ARG A 138 0.75 -13.84 -6.16
C ARG A 138 1.08 -14.04 -7.64
N ALA A 139 0.42 -13.29 -8.52
CA ALA A 139 0.64 -13.36 -9.96
C ALA A 139 2.08 -12.99 -10.34
N ARG A 140 2.69 -12.03 -9.64
CA ARG A 140 4.08 -11.64 -9.89
C ARG A 140 5.07 -12.70 -9.44
N GLU A 141 4.94 -13.23 -8.23
CA GLU A 141 5.88 -14.21 -7.69
C GLU A 141 5.81 -15.59 -8.37
N THR A 142 4.77 -15.85 -9.16
CA THR A 142 4.69 -17.06 -10.01
C THR A 142 5.38 -16.89 -11.37
N HIS A 143 5.77 -15.67 -11.73
CA HIS A 143 6.34 -15.34 -13.05
C HIS A 143 7.80 -14.84 -12.98
N ASP A 144 8.35 -14.68 -11.77
CA ASP A 144 9.78 -14.45 -11.48
C ASP A 144 10.46 -15.78 -11.09
#